data_AF-A0A8H5PAX9-F1
#
_entry.id   AF-A0A8H5PAX9-F1
#
_cell.length_a   1.000
_cell.length_b   1.000
_cell.length_c   1.000
_cell.angle_alpha   90.00
_cell.angle_beta   90.00
_cell.angle_gamma   90.00
#
_symmetry.space_group_name_H-M   'P 1'
#
loop_
_entity.id
_entity.type
_entity.pdbx_description
1 polymer ?
#
loop_
_entity_poly.entity_id
_entity_poly.type
_entity_poly.pdbx_seq_one_letter_code
_entity_poly.pdbx_strand_id
1 'polypeptide(L)'
;MTAPQIFQKSDSPRYEKGFTAHFCLYVLFSIFLVILRLLLVGRNANKRKAALEASHAADDSNKKNGDQLGHLNAFADLTDKENPDFRYDF
;
A
#
# COMPACT_ATOMS: atom_id res chain seq x y z
N MET A 1 4.60 -1.48 -33.72
CA MET A 1 5.16 -2.85 -33.60
C MET A 1 6.28 -2.80 -32.58
N THR A 2 6.08 -3.31 -31.36
CA THR A 2 7.13 -3.29 -30.34
C THR A 2 7.10 -4.57 -29.50
N ALA A 3 7.58 -5.66 -30.09
CA ALA A 3 8.10 -6.84 -29.42
C ALA A 3 9.07 -7.47 -30.42
N PRO A 4 10.38 -7.61 -30.09
CA PRO A 4 10.85 -8.41 -28.94
C PRO A 4 12.11 -7.80 -28.27
N GLN A 5 12.00 -7.10 -27.13
CA GLN A 5 13.16 -6.33 -26.64
C GLN A 5 14.12 -7.12 -25.72
N ILE A 6 13.63 -8.10 -24.95
CA ILE A 6 14.46 -8.77 -23.92
C ILE A 6 15.11 -10.09 -24.41
N PHE A 7 14.43 -10.86 -25.27
CA PHE A 7 14.90 -12.16 -25.75
C PHE A 7 15.34 -12.07 -27.22
N GLN A 8 16.63 -11.75 -27.41
CA GLN A 8 17.22 -11.62 -28.74
C GLN A 8 17.71 -12.97 -29.28
N LYS A 9 17.51 -13.23 -30.58
CA LYS A 9 17.98 -14.45 -31.25
C LYS A 9 19.50 -14.66 -31.15
N SER A 10 20.27 -13.58 -31.00
CA SER A 10 21.72 -13.59 -30.75
C SER A 10 22.11 -14.21 -29.41
N ASP A 11 21.19 -14.26 -28.44
CA ASP A 11 21.41 -14.77 -27.09
C ASP A 11 20.83 -16.20 -26.91
N SER A 12 20.33 -16.80 -27.99
CA SER A 12 19.88 -18.19 -28.05
C SER A 12 21.04 -19.17 -27.76
N PRO A 13 20.79 -20.35 -27.13
CA PRO A 13 19.49 -20.92 -26.73
C PRO A 13 19.06 -20.61 -25.29
N ARG A 14 19.96 -20.07 -24.46
CA ARG A 14 19.72 -19.94 -23.01
C ARG A 14 19.30 -18.54 -22.56
N TYR A 15 19.55 -17.52 -23.38
CA TYR A 15 19.09 -16.14 -23.19
C TYR A 15 19.44 -15.55 -21.80
N GLU A 16 20.66 -15.80 -21.34
CA GLU A 16 21.16 -15.44 -20.01
C GLU A 16 20.96 -13.94 -19.70
N LYS A 17 21.10 -13.04 -20.68
CA LYS A 17 20.93 -11.58 -20.46
C LYS A 17 19.48 -11.21 -20.22
N GLY A 18 18.56 -11.78 -21.00
CA GLY A 18 17.13 -11.55 -20.85
C GLY A 18 16.64 -12.04 -19.50
N PHE A 19 17.10 -13.23 -19.08
CA PHE A 19 16.77 -13.79 -17.78
C PHE A 19 17.32 -12.93 -16.63
N THR A 20 18.59 -12.52 -16.71
CA THR A 20 19.22 -11.64 -15.70
C THR A 20 18.46 -10.32 -15.56
N ALA A 21 18.13 -9.66 -16.67
CA ALA A 21 17.37 -8.42 -16.66
C ALA A 21 15.99 -8.60 -16.00
N HIS A 22 15.31 -9.70 -16.30
CA HIS A 22 14.02 -10.04 -15.71
C HIS A 22 14.13 -10.24 -14.20
N PHE A 23 15.13 -11.00 -13.72
CA PHE A 23 15.39 -11.17 -12.29
C PHE A 23 15.66 -9.83 -11.58
N CYS A 24 16.49 -8.97 -12.16
CA CYS A 24 16.74 -7.63 -11.62
C CYS A 24 15.46 -6.80 -11.50
N LEU A 25 14.60 -6.83 -12.53
CA LEU A 25 13.32 -6.12 -12.50
C LEU A 25 12.37 -6.70 -11.45
N TYR A 26 12.34 -8.02 -11.25
CA TYR A 26 11.52 -8.65 -10.21
C TYR A 26 11.99 -8.29 -8.80
N VAL A 27 13.31 -8.28 -8.58
CA VAL A 27 13.88 -7.83 -7.29
C VAL A 27 13.52 -6.37 -7.06
N LEU A 28 13.69 -5.51 -8.06
CA LEU A 28 13.33 -4.09 -7.97
C LEU A 28 11.83 -3.89 -7.71
N PHE A 29 10.97 -4.61 -8.43
CA PHE A 29 9.52 -4.57 -8.23
C PHE A 29 9.13 -5.04 -6.84
N SER A 30 9.76 -6.10 -6.33
CA SER A 30 9.54 -6.59 -4.97
C SER A 30 9.95 -5.56 -3.93
N ILE A 31 11.04 -4.83 -4.14
CA ILE A 31 11.45 -3.71 -3.28
C ILE A 31 10.37 -2.61 -3.28
N PHE A 32 9.84 -2.24 -4.46
CA PHE A 32 8.74 -1.27 -4.53
C PHE A 32 7.50 -1.74 -3.75
N LEU A 33 7.12 -3.01 -3.86
CA LEU A 33 5.99 -3.56 -3.10
C LEU A 33 6.23 -3.51 -1.59
N VAL A 34 7.45 -3.85 -1.13
CA VAL A 34 7.80 -3.78 0.29
C VAL A 34 7.76 -2.34 0.80
N ILE A 35 8.34 -1.39 0.06
CA ILE A 35 8.32 0.03 0.43
C ILE A 35 6.88 0.54 0.49
N LEU A 36 6.07 0.25 -0.53
CA LEU A 36 4.66 0.63 -0.57
C LEU A 36 3.91 0.07 0.64
N ARG A 37 4.12 -1.21 0.97
CA ARG A 37 3.50 -1.86 2.12
C ARG A 37 3.88 -1.16 3.43
N LEU A 38 5.16 -0.87 3.64
CA LEU A 38 5.62 -0.16 4.84
C LEU A 38 5.01 1.24 4.96
N LEU A 39 4.92 1.98 3.86
CA LEU A 39 4.30 3.31 3.84
C LEU A 39 2.82 3.26 4.19
N LEU A 40 2.07 2.32 3.62
CA LEU A 40 0.63 2.21 3.86
C LEU A 40 0.32 1.70 5.27
N VAL A 41 1.07 0.71 5.77
CA VAL A 41 0.97 0.24 7.16
C VAL A 41 1.32 1.34 8.15
N GLY A 42 2.37 2.12 7.88
CA GLY A 42 2.74 3.29 8.68
C GLY A 42 1.65 4.35 8.72
N ARG A 43 1.00 4.63 7.58
CA ARG A 43 -0.15 5.54 7.50
C ARG A 43 -1.33 5.03 8.32
N ASN A 44 -1.66 3.74 8.23
CA ASN A 44 -2.67 3.12 9.09
C ASN A 44 -2.32 3.25 10.58
N ALA A 45 -1.07 3.02 10.97
CA ALA A 45 -0.62 3.15 12.34
C ALA A 45 -0.79 4.58 12.87
N ASN A 46 -0.44 5.60 12.07
CA ASN A 46 -0.64 7.00 12.43
C ASN A 46 -2.13 7.34 12.60
N LYS A 47 -3.00 6.86 11.69
CA LYS A 47 -4.45 7.06 11.82
C LYS A 47 -5.05 6.36 13.04
N ARG A 48 -4.54 5.17 13.40
CA ARG A 48 -4.93 4.47 14.63
C ARG A 48 -4.52 5.25 15.87
N LYS A 49 -3.31 5.81 15.90
CA LYS A 49 -2.86 6.68 17.01
C LYS A 49 -3.75 7.93 17.15
N ALA A 50 -4.02 8.64 16.05
CA ALA A 50 -4.89 9.81 16.07
C ALA A 50 -6.32 9.48 16.53
N ALA A 51 -6.86 8.34 16.10
CA ALA A 51 -8.16 7.87 16.56
C ALA A 51 -8.17 7.58 18.07
N LEU A 52 -7.13 6.95 18.60
CA LEU A 52 -6.99 6.68 20.03
C LEU A 52 -6.91 7.98 20.85
N GLU A 53 -6.08 8.94 20.43
CA GLU A 53 -5.97 10.26 21.07
C GLU A 53 -7.31 11.02 21.10
N ALA A 54 -8.05 11.02 19.98
CA ALA A 54 -9.37 11.63 19.91
C ALA A 54 -10.39 10.95 20.84
N SER A 55 -10.34 9.61 20.97
CA SER A 55 -11.21 8.87 21.87
C SER A 55 -10.86 9.03 23.36
N HIS A 56 -9.62 9.41 23.70
CA HIS A 56 -9.24 9.75 25.08
C HIS A 56 -9.69 11.14 25.51
N ALA A 57 -9.91 12.07 24.56
CA ALA A 57 -10.41 13.41 24.84
C ALA A 57 -11.95 13.49 24.94
N ALA A 58 -12.67 12.49 24.43
CA ALA A 58 -14.12 12.39 24.50
C ALA A 58 -14.54 11.42 25.62
N ASP A 59 -15.01 11.99 26.73
CA ASP A 59 -15.44 11.25 27.91
C ASP A 59 -16.65 10.31 27.63
N ASP A 60 -16.46 9.04 28.01
CA ASP A 60 -17.41 8.03 28.50
C ASP A 60 -18.74 7.66 27.80
N SER A 61 -19.02 7.98 26.53
CA SER A 61 -20.31 7.56 25.93
C SER A 61 -20.28 6.78 24.61
N ASN A 62 -19.13 6.64 23.95
CA ASN A 62 -19.07 5.86 22.70
C ASN A 62 -17.70 5.24 22.47
N LYS A 63 -17.33 4.30 23.34
CA LYS A 63 -16.13 3.46 23.19
C LYS A 63 -16.36 2.50 22.01
N LYS A 64 -16.36 3.03 20.79
CA LYS A 64 -16.24 2.22 19.58
C LYS A 64 -14.88 1.54 19.70
N ASN A 65 -14.91 0.22 19.88
CA ASN A 65 -13.72 -0.62 19.85
C ASN A 65 -12.85 -0.19 18.68
N GLY A 66 -11.52 -0.20 18.85
CA GLY A 66 -10.55 0.35 17.88
C GLY A 66 -10.63 -0.19 16.44
N ASP A 67 -11.52 -1.15 16.19
CA ASP A 67 -11.81 -1.77 14.89
C ASP A 67 -13.19 -1.40 14.30
N GLN A 68 -14.08 -0.72 15.05
CA GLN A 68 -15.37 -0.28 14.55
C GLN A 68 -15.26 1.12 13.95
N LEU A 69 -14.82 1.19 12.70
CA LEU A 69 -14.81 2.42 11.90
C LEU A 69 -16.22 3.05 11.91
N GLY A 70 -16.32 4.29 12.38
CA GLY A 70 -17.54 5.06 12.18
C GLY A 70 -17.68 5.37 10.70
N HIS A 71 -18.78 4.99 10.06
CA HIS A 71 -19.09 5.39 8.67
C HIS A 71 -19.52 6.87 8.57
N LEU A 72 -19.01 7.75 9.43
CA LEU A 72 -19.44 9.15 9.55
C LEU A 72 -19.16 9.92 8.26
N ASN A 73 -18.05 9.61 7.60
CA ASN A 73 -17.62 10.26 6.37
C ASN A 73 -17.81 9.38 5.12
N ALA A 74 -18.65 8.34 5.18
CA ALA A 74 -18.76 7.37 4.09
C ALA A 74 -19.34 7.95 2.79
N PHE A 75 -20.15 9.00 2.89
CA PHE A 75 -20.74 9.71 1.74
C PHE A 75 -20.03 11.02 1.40
N ALA A 76 -19.01 11.40 2.18
CA ALA A 76 -18.22 12.59 1.90
C ALA A 76 -17.19 12.26 0.81
N ASP A 77 -17.05 13.14 -0.18
CA ASP A 77 -16.04 13.02 -1.23
C ASP A 77 -14.68 13.45 -0.68
N LEU A 78 -14.03 12.52 0.04
CA LEU A 78 -12.75 12.72 0.69
C LEU A 78 -11.74 11.73 0.15
N THR A 79 -10.51 12.19 -0.05
CA THR A 79 -9.40 11.30 -0.40
C THR A 79 -9.02 10.38 0.75
N ASP A 80 -8.22 9.34 0.43
CA ASP A 80 -7.64 8.41 1.40
C ASP A 80 -6.83 9.10 2.51
N LYS A 81 -6.26 10.28 2.24
CA LYS A 81 -5.52 11.10 3.22
C LYS A 81 -6.44 11.89 4.12
N GLU A 82 -7.48 12.47 3.55
CA GLU A 82 -8.40 13.38 4.23
C GLU A 82 -9.40 12.64 5.10
N ASN A 83 -9.80 11.43 4.72
CA ASN A 83 -10.74 10.64 5.50
C ASN A 83 -10.04 10.00 6.73
N PRO A 84 -10.38 10.41 7.97
CA PRO A 84 -9.78 9.87 9.19
C PRO A 84 -10.19 8.42 9.44
N ASP A 85 -11.35 8.00 8.93
CA ASP A 85 -11.88 6.65 9.06
C ASP A 85 -11.22 5.71 8.04
N PHE A 86 -10.72 6.20 6.91
CA PHE A 86 -10.14 5.34 5.87
C PHE A 86 -8.94 4.52 6.38
N ARG A 87 -8.93 3.22 6.08
CA ARG A 87 -7.85 2.28 6.38
C ARG A 87 -7.46 1.54 5.10
N TYR A 88 -6.16 1.38 4.87
CA TYR A 88 -5.67 0.50 3.81
C TYR A 88 -5.83 -0.95 4.25
N ASP A 89 -6.40 -1.78 3.38
CA ASP A 89 -6.44 -3.24 3.55
C ASP A 89 -5.36 -3.90 2.68
N PHE A 90 -4.78 -5.02 3.13
CA PHE A 90 -3.58 -5.63 2.53
C PHE A 90 -3.74 -7.10 2.22
#